data_AF-A0AAW5UJT8-F1
#
_entry.id   AF-A0AAW5UJT8-F1
#
_cell.length_a   1.000
_cell.length_b   1.000
_cell.length_c   1.000
_cell.angle_alpha   90.00
_cell.angle_beta   90.00
_cell.angle_gamma   90.00
#
_symmetry.space_group_name_H-M   'P 1'
#
loop_
_entity.id
_entity.type
_entity.pdbx_description
1 polymer ?
#
loop_
_entity_poly.entity_id
_entity_poly.type
_entity_poly.pdbx_seq_one_letter_code
_entity_poly.pdbx_strand_id
1 'polypeptide(L)'
;MEQKDIDIYEILKKEEYGTELYTPICGKVWHSGMANDKDSAKAIWTEDEDGREHFFNKNGKIYKEGEVLLFPSKEMRDWSKFFKYGDILVNEDGDAHIIFKGFDDYTYKTFKGNYYLLENEGSTVTFGEYEDNLPTSEFNKANKENAQEYICKIEKRLGGKLNLETLEIEKPAKLTFEVGKLYVFKEEDEDGELTIIGKLIDKNESEDTLTFGYQYEIENEKFVTDQTFDLRISVNKELREATEGECCTFQEAYDLWEKSKGHPNFKPFDKVLARVGCGFKWFPAFFIRDRGESFTNRYNVLPLHTGKPADFFSCIPFEGHENFAFTDYDFVDLPF
;
A
#
# COMPACT_ATOMS: atom_id res chain seq x y z
N MET A 1 12.04 -12.25 -45.45
CA MET A 1 11.74 -11.66 -44.12
C MET A 1 12.23 -12.69 -43.11
N GLU A 2 13.35 -12.42 -42.44
CA GLU A 2 13.93 -13.36 -41.46
C GLU A 2 13.00 -13.45 -40.26
N GLN A 3 12.17 -14.49 -40.21
CA GLN A 3 11.47 -14.84 -38.98
C GLN A 3 12.55 -15.28 -37.98
N LYS A 4 12.68 -14.56 -36.87
CA LYS A 4 13.44 -15.02 -35.70
C LYS A 4 13.01 -16.47 -35.41
N ASP A 5 13.95 -17.27 -34.92
CA ASP A 5 13.74 -18.70 -34.62
C ASP A 5 12.75 -18.85 -33.44
N ILE A 6 11.46 -18.63 -33.71
CA ILE A 6 10.38 -18.69 -32.75
C ILE A 6 10.06 -20.15 -32.52
N ASP A 7 10.02 -20.55 -31.24
CA ASP A 7 9.62 -21.88 -30.81
C ASP A 7 8.07 -21.93 -30.78
N ILE A 8 7.46 -22.20 -31.93
CA ILE A 8 6.00 -22.31 -32.12
C ILE A 8 5.44 -23.43 -31.25
N TYR A 9 6.22 -24.49 -31.01
CA TYR A 9 5.82 -25.58 -30.13
C TYR A 9 5.50 -25.06 -28.72
N GLU A 10 6.37 -24.22 -28.12
CA GLU A 10 6.10 -23.67 -26.78
C GLU A 10 4.91 -22.70 -26.76
N ILE A 11 4.59 -22.05 -27.89
CA ILE A 11 3.39 -21.22 -28.02
C ILE A 11 2.14 -22.11 -27.98
N LEU A 12 2.08 -23.11 -28.86
CA LEU A 12 0.92 -24.00 -29.05
C LEU A 12 0.70 -24.98 -27.90
N LYS A 13 1.75 -25.33 -27.14
CA LYS A 13 1.63 -26.16 -25.94
C LYS A 13 0.65 -25.61 -24.89
N LYS A 14 0.42 -24.30 -24.91
CA LYS A 14 -0.51 -23.60 -24.01
C LYS A 14 -1.88 -23.34 -24.65
N GLU A 15 -2.03 -23.63 -25.93
CA GLU A 15 -3.27 -23.42 -26.68
C GLU A 15 -4.12 -24.70 -26.66
N GLU A 16 -5.41 -24.54 -26.91
CA GLU A 16 -6.34 -25.66 -26.94
C GLU A 16 -6.20 -26.44 -28.27
N TYR A 17 -6.40 -27.76 -28.20
CA TYR A 17 -6.60 -28.55 -29.42
C TYR A 17 -7.89 -28.10 -30.11
N GLY A 18 -7.84 -28.02 -31.44
CA GLY A 18 -8.86 -27.36 -32.25
C GLY A 18 -8.62 -25.87 -32.48
N THR A 19 -7.46 -25.31 -32.07
CA THR A 19 -7.09 -23.94 -32.45
C THR A 19 -6.89 -23.84 -33.97
N GLU A 20 -7.58 -22.90 -34.61
CA GLU A 20 -7.48 -22.65 -36.04
C GLU A 20 -6.16 -21.97 -36.42
N LEU A 21 -5.47 -22.56 -37.40
CA LEU A 21 -4.18 -22.16 -37.93
C LEU A 21 -4.20 -22.14 -39.47
N TYR A 22 -3.12 -21.67 -40.06
CA TYR A 22 -2.97 -21.62 -41.52
C TYR A 22 -1.66 -22.21 -41.98
N THR A 23 -1.73 -22.98 -43.07
CA THR A 23 -0.57 -23.41 -43.84
C THR A 23 -0.76 -23.14 -45.34
N PRO A 24 0.25 -22.66 -46.06
CA PRO A 24 0.18 -22.51 -47.53
C PRO A 24 -0.02 -23.83 -48.28
N ILE A 25 0.18 -24.98 -47.61
CA ILE A 25 0.11 -26.32 -48.23
C ILE A 25 -1.33 -26.67 -48.60
N CYS A 26 -2.27 -26.46 -47.67
CA CYS A 26 -3.67 -26.87 -47.82
C CYS A 26 -4.66 -25.83 -47.29
N GLY A 27 -4.19 -24.66 -46.85
CA GLY A 27 -5.03 -23.60 -46.32
C GLY A 27 -5.25 -23.73 -44.81
N LYS A 28 -6.52 -23.73 -44.40
CA LYS A 28 -6.93 -23.78 -42.99
C LYS A 28 -6.68 -25.16 -42.39
N VAL A 29 -6.13 -25.18 -41.18
CA VAL A 29 -5.84 -26.41 -40.42
C VAL A 29 -6.12 -26.17 -38.94
N TRP A 30 -6.32 -27.25 -38.18
CA TRP A 30 -6.56 -27.18 -36.73
C TRP A 30 -5.46 -27.86 -35.96
N HIS A 31 -5.04 -27.28 -34.84
CA HIS A 31 -4.06 -27.88 -33.95
C HIS A 31 -4.61 -29.18 -33.33
N SER A 32 -4.05 -30.34 -33.67
CA SER A 32 -4.63 -31.65 -33.30
C SER A 32 -3.80 -32.45 -32.29
N GLY A 33 -2.52 -32.10 -32.10
CA GLY A 33 -1.64 -32.84 -31.22
C GLY A 33 -0.22 -32.34 -31.21
N MET A 34 0.59 -32.89 -30.30
CA MET A 34 2.00 -32.57 -30.15
C MET A 34 2.79 -33.82 -29.75
N ALA A 35 4.04 -33.91 -30.21
CA ALA A 35 4.95 -34.92 -29.72
C ALA A 35 5.45 -34.58 -28.31
N ASN A 36 5.84 -35.61 -27.54
CA ASN A 36 6.47 -35.43 -26.23
C ASN A 36 7.86 -34.78 -26.32
N ASP A 37 8.59 -35.05 -27.40
CA ASP A 37 9.88 -34.45 -27.70
C ASP A 37 9.70 -33.27 -28.66
N LYS A 38 10.03 -32.06 -28.19
CA LYS A 38 9.90 -30.85 -28.98
C LYS A 38 10.90 -30.76 -30.13
N ASP A 39 12.03 -31.46 -30.04
CA ASP A 39 13.05 -31.46 -31.10
C ASP A 39 12.75 -32.49 -32.21
N SER A 40 11.62 -33.19 -32.11
CA SER A 40 11.10 -34.06 -33.16
C SER A 40 10.87 -33.31 -34.48
N ALA A 41 11.16 -33.96 -35.60
CA ALA A 41 10.79 -33.46 -36.93
C ALA A 41 9.26 -33.33 -37.10
N LYS A 42 8.48 -34.04 -36.28
CA LYS A 42 7.01 -34.01 -36.21
C LYS A 42 6.56 -33.60 -34.81
N ALA A 43 7.05 -32.45 -34.34
CA ALA A 43 6.76 -31.95 -33.00
C ALA A 43 5.34 -31.40 -32.86
N ILE A 44 4.80 -30.77 -33.90
CA ILE A 44 3.47 -30.13 -33.94
C ILE A 44 2.61 -30.85 -34.97
N TRP A 45 1.39 -31.22 -34.60
CA TRP A 45 0.44 -31.94 -35.45
C TRP A 45 -0.77 -31.06 -35.71
N THR A 46 -1.23 -31.06 -36.96
CA THR A 46 -2.44 -30.34 -37.37
C THR A 46 -3.29 -31.22 -38.28
N GLU A 47 -4.58 -30.96 -38.36
CA GLU A 47 -5.53 -31.66 -39.23
C GLU A 47 -6.20 -30.68 -40.19
N ASP A 48 -6.42 -31.06 -41.45
CA ASP A 48 -7.22 -30.28 -42.41
C ASP A 48 -8.70 -30.65 -42.38
N GLU A 49 -9.54 -29.97 -43.16
CA GLU A 49 -11.00 -30.22 -43.21
C GLU A 49 -11.37 -31.65 -43.59
N ASP A 50 -10.49 -32.37 -44.30
CA ASP A 50 -10.71 -33.74 -44.76
C ASP A 50 -10.14 -34.78 -43.77
N GLY A 51 -9.65 -34.36 -42.61
CA GLY A 51 -9.07 -35.23 -41.60
C GLY A 51 -7.63 -35.67 -41.88
N ARG A 52 -6.91 -34.99 -42.79
CA ARG A 52 -5.52 -35.33 -43.10
C ARG A 52 -4.58 -34.67 -42.12
N GLU A 53 -3.68 -35.46 -41.56
CA GLU A 53 -2.66 -34.96 -40.64
C GLU A 53 -1.46 -34.34 -41.38
N HIS A 54 -1.04 -33.18 -40.90
CA HIS A 54 0.16 -32.48 -41.31
C HIS A 54 1.07 -32.26 -40.10
N PHE A 55 2.38 -32.39 -40.32
CA PHE A 55 3.36 -32.39 -39.24
C PHE A 55 4.45 -31.34 -39.47
N PHE A 56 4.80 -30.65 -38.39
CA PHE A 56 5.83 -29.61 -38.39
C PHE A 56 6.81 -29.84 -37.24
N ASN A 57 8.04 -29.36 -37.39
CA ASN A 57 8.98 -29.24 -36.29
C ASN A 57 8.58 -28.09 -35.35
N LYS A 58 9.34 -27.87 -34.27
CA LYS A 58 9.05 -26.82 -33.28
C LYS A 58 8.99 -25.39 -33.83
N ASN A 59 9.61 -25.14 -34.98
CA ASN A 59 9.62 -23.84 -35.64
C ASN A 59 8.60 -23.76 -36.80
N GLY A 60 7.65 -24.69 -36.88
CA GLY A 60 6.59 -24.67 -37.90
C GLY A 60 7.10 -24.99 -39.31
N LYS A 61 8.26 -25.66 -39.43
CA LYS A 61 8.86 -26.09 -40.70
C LYS A 61 8.66 -27.58 -40.90
N ILE A 62 8.55 -28.01 -42.15
CA ILE A 62 8.55 -29.44 -42.50
C ILE A 62 9.98 -29.98 -42.62
N TYR A 63 10.86 -29.19 -43.25
CA TYR A 63 12.26 -29.52 -43.44
C TYR A 63 13.14 -28.55 -42.64
N LYS A 64 14.24 -29.05 -42.08
CA LYS A 64 15.13 -28.27 -41.20
C LYS A 64 15.63 -26.97 -41.85
N GLU A 65 15.97 -27.03 -43.13
CA GLU A 65 16.44 -25.89 -43.94
C GLU A 65 15.31 -25.21 -44.73
N GLY A 66 14.07 -25.67 -44.57
CA GLY A 66 12.91 -25.13 -45.26
C GLY A 66 12.40 -23.83 -44.63
N GLU A 67 11.47 -23.20 -45.34
CA GLU A 67 10.71 -22.07 -44.84
C GLU A 67 9.69 -22.50 -43.78
N VAL A 68 9.28 -21.55 -42.94
CA VAL A 68 8.15 -21.74 -42.01
C VAL A 68 6.88 -21.86 -42.83
N LEU A 69 6.08 -22.89 -42.56
CA LEU A 69 4.86 -23.20 -43.28
C LEU A 69 3.62 -23.25 -42.38
N LEU A 70 3.79 -23.09 -41.07
CA LEU A 70 2.70 -23.01 -40.11
C LEU A 70 2.62 -21.59 -39.55
N PHE A 71 1.44 -20.99 -39.63
CA PHE A 71 1.18 -19.61 -39.26
C PHE A 71 -0.09 -19.50 -38.42
N PRO A 72 -0.25 -18.43 -37.62
CA PRO A 72 -1.50 -18.18 -36.90
C PRO A 72 -2.69 -18.10 -37.86
N SER A 73 -2.63 -17.25 -38.88
CA SER A 73 -3.66 -17.18 -39.92
C SER A 73 -3.07 -16.83 -41.28
N LYS A 74 -3.91 -16.79 -42.31
CA LYS A 74 -3.50 -16.36 -43.65
C LYS A 74 -3.12 -14.88 -43.66
N GLU A 75 -3.85 -14.08 -42.88
CA GLU A 75 -3.77 -12.63 -42.76
C GLU A 75 -2.70 -12.17 -41.76
N MET A 76 -2.49 -12.91 -40.66
CA MET A 76 -1.52 -12.64 -39.60
C MET A 76 -0.56 -13.82 -39.51
N ARG A 77 0.61 -13.67 -40.12
CA ARG A 77 1.65 -14.73 -40.22
C ARG A 77 2.77 -14.59 -39.20
N ASP A 78 2.68 -13.62 -38.29
CA ASP A 78 3.73 -13.30 -37.34
C ASP A 78 3.42 -13.89 -35.96
N TRP A 79 4.08 -15.00 -35.64
CA TRP A 79 3.95 -15.64 -34.33
C TRP A 79 4.36 -14.74 -33.15
N SER A 80 5.20 -13.72 -33.37
CA SER A 80 5.53 -12.77 -32.30
C SER A 80 4.35 -11.86 -31.92
N LYS A 81 3.36 -11.77 -32.81
CA LYS A 81 2.09 -11.06 -32.60
C LYS A 81 0.95 -11.98 -32.17
N PHE A 82 1.22 -13.26 -31.90
CA PHE A 82 0.26 -14.18 -31.30
C PHE A 82 0.19 -13.95 -29.79
N PHE A 83 -0.42 -12.82 -29.41
CA PHE A 83 -0.51 -12.34 -28.04
C PHE A 83 -1.38 -13.23 -27.16
N LYS A 84 -1.09 -13.23 -25.86
CA LYS A 84 -1.84 -13.98 -24.84
C LYS A 84 -2.51 -13.03 -23.86
N TYR A 85 -3.60 -13.48 -23.24
CA TYR A 85 -4.29 -12.73 -22.20
C TYR A 85 -3.30 -12.20 -21.15
N GLY A 86 -3.37 -10.90 -20.86
CA GLY A 86 -2.47 -10.22 -19.92
C GLY A 86 -1.15 -9.76 -20.52
N ASP A 87 -0.84 -10.06 -21.79
CA ASP A 87 0.32 -9.51 -22.47
C ASP A 87 0.19 -7.98 -22.59
N ILE A 88 1.25 -7.28 -22.20
CA ILE A 88 1.33 -5.83 -22.36
C ILE A 88 1.87 -5.52 -23.75
N LEU A 89 1.13 -4.68 -24.46
CA LEU A 89 1.42 -4.27 -25.83
C LEU A 89 1.74 -2.78 -25.87
N VAL A 90 2.65 -2.44 -26.76
CA VAL A 90 3.06 -1.07 -27.06
C VAL A 90 3.00 -0.85 -28.57
N ASN A 91 2.54 0.31 -29.01
CA ASN A 91 2.54 0.65 -30.44
C ASN A 91 3.95 0.95 -30.97
N GLU A 92 4.07 1.12 -32.28
CA GLU A 92 5.36 1.39 -32.93
C GLU A 92 6.03 2.69 -32.44
N ASP A 93 5.24 3.72 -32.11
CA ASP A 93 5.74 5.01 -31.65
C ASP A 93 6.11 5.03 -30.15
N GLY A 94 5.70 4.02 -29.39
CA GLY A 94 6.00 3.90 -27.96
C GLY A 94 5.12 4.76 -27.05
N ASP A 95 4.08 5.39 -27.58
CA ASP A 95 3.24 6.36 -26.89
C ASP A 95 1.86 5.78 -26.49
N ALA A 96 1.48 4.64 -27.05
CA ALA A 96 0.26 3.91 -26.72
C ALA A 96 0.56 2.54 -26.11
N HIS A 97 -0.04 2.26 -24.95
CA HIS A 97 0.09 0.99 -24.24
C HIS A 97 -1.29 0.39 -23.92
N ILE A 98 -1.39 -0.94 -23.97
CA ILE A 98 -2.63 -1.65 -23.66
C ILE A 98 -2.34 -3.06 -23.13
N ILE A 99 -3.23 -3.59 -22.28
CA ILE A 99 -3.17 -4.99 -21.85
C ILE A 99 -4.10 -5.82 -22.73
N PHE A 100 -3.54 -6.81 -23.42
CA PHE A 100 -4.26 -7.69 -24.32
C PHE A 100 -5.30 -8.53 -23.58
N LYS A 101 -6.54 -8.51 -24.06
CA LYS A 101 -7.67 -9.29 -23.53
C LYS A 101 -8.04 -10.45 -24.45
N GLY A 102 -7.91 -10.29 -25.76
CA GLY A 102 -8.24 -11.33 -26.72
C GLY A 102 -8.35 -10.81 -28.15
N PHE A 103 -8.21 -11.70 -29.12
CA PHE A 103 -8.52 -11.40 -30.52
C PHE A 103 -10.04 -11.39 -30.74
N ASP A 104 -10.49 -10.62 -31.73
CA ASP A 104 -11.91 -10.56 -32.07
C ASP A 104 -12.36 -11.80 -32.87
N ASP A 105 -11.46 -12.37 -33.67
CA ASP A 105 -11.68 -13.58 -34.47
C ASP A 105 -10.36 -14.33 -34.78
N TYR A 106 -10.46 -15.45 -35.50
CA TYR A 106 -9.32 -16.28 -35.93
C TYR A 106 -8.50 -15.68 -37.10
N THR A 107 -8.88 -14.50 -37.62
CA THR A 107 -8.00 -13.79 -38.55
C THR A 107 -6.84 -13.12 -37.81
N TYR A 108 -6.99 -12.90 -36.49
CA TYR A 108 -6.03 -12.25 -35.60
C TYR A 108 -5.61 -10.83 -36.07
N LYS A 109 -6.43 -10.18 -36.90
CA LYS A 109 -6.15 -8.84 -37.43
C LYS A 109 -6.41 -7.73 -36.42
N THR A 110 -7.36 -7.96 -35.51
CA THR A 110 -7.74 -6.99 -34.49
C THR A 110 -7.91 -7.65 -33.14
N PHE A 111 -7.68 -6.89 -32.09
CA PHE A 111 -7.79 -7.35 -30.71
C PHE A 111 -8.50 -6.34 -29.82
N LYS A 112 -8.96 -6.83 -28.67
CA LYS A 112 -9.48 -6.03 -27.56
C LYS A 112 -8.47 -6.03 -26.42
N GLY A 113 -8.46 -4.95 -25.65
CA GLY A 113 -7.61 -4.85 -24.48
C GLY A 113 -8.20 -3.92 -23.42
N ASN A 114 -7.58 -3.96 -22.24
CA ASN A 114 -7.94 -3.12 -21.10
C ASN A 114 -6.85 -2.08 -20.84
N TYR A 115 -7.23 -1.02 -20.11
CA TYR A 115 -6.33 0.03 -19.63
C TYR A 115 -5.57 0.78 -20.73
N TYR A 116 -6.18 0.98 -21.91
CA TYR A 116 -5.54 1.71 -22.99
C TYR A 116 -5.06 3.08 -22.51
N LEU A 117 -3.77 3.33 -22.67
CA LEU A 117 -3.09 4.55 -22.29
C LEU A 117 -2.42 5.13 -23.52
N LEU A 118 -2.83 6.33 -23.92
CA LEU A 118 -2.16 7.13 -24.95
C LEU A 118 -1.51 8.35 -24.28
N GLU A 119 -0.22 8.53 -24.51
CA GLU A 119 0.56 9.67 -24.04
C GLU A 119 1.00 10.51 -25.24
N ASN A 120 1.09 11.82 -25.08
CA ASN A 120 1.68 12.72 -26.08
C ASN A 120 2.59 13.71 -25.35
N GLU A 121 3.85 13.79 -25.74
CA GLU A 121 4.87 14.65 -25.11
C GLU A 121 4.92 14.50 -23.57
N GLY A 122 4.74 13.27 -23.06
CA GLY A 122 4.75 12.97 -21.62
C GLY A 122 3.48 13.34 -20.85
N SER A 123 2.43 13.79 -21.54
CA SER A 123 1.10 14.04 -20.97
C SER A 123 0.11 12.95 -21.38
N THR A 124 -0.66 12.42 -20.43
CA THR A 124 -1.71 11.44 -20.75
C THR A 124 -2.84 12.10 -21.55
N VAL A 125 -3.06 11.62 -22.77
CA VAL A 125 -4.15 12.04 -23.66
C VAL A 125 -5.42 11.23 -23.41
N THR A 126 -5.28 9.91 -23.21
CA THR A 126 -6.43 9.01 -23.00
C THR A 126 -6.04 7.88 -22.05
N PHE A 127 -6.97 7.52 -21.15
CA PHE A 127 -6.82 6.40 -20.22
C PHE A 127 -8.19 5.76 -19.93
N GLY A 128 -8.37 4.48 -20.24
CA GLY A 128 -9.62 3.77 -19.92
C GLY A 128 -9.84 2.48 -20.71
N GLU A 129 -11.08 1.97 -20.64
CA GLU A 129 -11.53 0.91 -21.55
C GLU A 129 -11.62 1.48 -22.96
N TYR A 130 -10.93 0.84 -23.89
CA TYR A 130 -11.02 1.16 -25.31
C TYR A 130 -12.06 0.22 -25.91
N GLU A 131 -13.25 0.74 -26.22
CA GLU A 131 -14.37 -0.08 -26.70
C GLU A 131 -14.14 -0.61 -28.12
N ASP A 132 -13.28 0.05 -28.89
CA ASP A 132 -12.99 -0.31 -30.28
C ASP A 132 -11.90 -1.38 -30.40
N ASN A 133 -12.01 -2.18 -31.46
CA ASN A 133 -11.01 -3.15 -31.85
C ASN A 133 -9.75 -2.44 -32.37
N LEU A 134 -8.58 -2.78 -31.84
CA LEU A 134 -7.29 -2.23 -32.27
C LEU A 134 -6.60 -3.14 -33.28
N PRO A 135 -5.88 -2.59 -34.28
CA PRO A 135 -5.19 -3.38 -35.29
C PRO A 135 -3.94 -4.06 -34.70
N THR A 136 -3.87 -5.38 -34.78
CA THR A 136 -2.72 -6.19 -34.33
C THR A 136 -1.41 -5.74 -34.99
N SER A 137 -1.47 -5.25 -36.23
CA SER A 137 -0.29 -4.81 -36.99
C SER A 137 0.47 -3.66 -36.34
N GLU A 138 -0.22 -2.75 -35.65
CA GLU A 138 0.36 -1.52 -35.08
C GLU A 138 0.99 -1.73 -33.70
N PHE A 139 0.79 -2.91 -33.09
CA PHE A 139 1.26 -3.22 -31.74
C PHE A 139 2.29 -4.34 -31.74
N ASN A 140 3.19 -4.27 -30.76
CA ASN A 140 4.17 -5.31 -30.45
C ASN A 140 4.15 -5.59 -28.95
N LYS A 141 4.62 -6.77 -28.56
CA LYS A 141 4.77 -7.11 -27.15
C LYS A 141 5.83 -6.21 -26.50
N ALA A 142 5.46 -5.54 -25.42
CA ALA A 142 6.36 -4.70 -24.66
C ALA A 142 7.52 -5.52 -24.08
N ASN A 143 8.70 -4.90 -23.98
CA ASN A 143 9.80 -5.48 -23.21
C ASN A 143 9.50 -5.40 -21.70
N LYS A 144 10.32 -6.06 -20.89
CA LYS A 144 10.07 -6.17 -19.44
C LYS A 144 10.06 -4.80 -18.76
N GLU A 145 10.98 -3.93 -19.12
CA GLU A 145 11.15 -2.61 -18.52
C GLU A 145 9.96 -1.70 -18.84
N ASN A 146 9.57 -1.62 -20.10
CA ASN A 146 8.42 -0.83 -20.57
C ASN A 146 7.10 -1.35 -19.99
N ALA A 147 6.93 -2.67 -19.95
CA ALA A 147 5.77 -3.29 -19.33
C ALA A 147 5.64 -2.94 -17.83
N GLN A 148 6.75 -2.96 -17.10
CA GLN A 148 6.78 -2.56 -15.69
C GLN A 148 6.47 -1.08 -15.49
N GLU A 149 7.03 -0.21 -16.33
CA GLU A 149 6.73 1.23 -16.28
C GLU A 149 5.23 1.49 -16.48
N TYR A 150 4.63 0.84 -17.48
CA TYR A 150 3.21 0.96 -17.77
C TYR A 150 2.32 0.42 -16.63
N ILE A 151 2.64 -0.74 -16.04
CA ILE A 151 1.94 -1.25 -14.86
C ILE A 151 2.00 -0.22 -13.72
N CYS A 152 3.18 0.30 -13.40
CA CYS A 152 3.35 1.32 -12.36
C CYS A 152 2.49 2.57 -12.62
N LYS A 153 2.36 3.01 -13.89
CA LYS A 153 1.47 4.12 -14.27
C LYS A 153 0.00 3.79 -13.99
N ILE A 154 -0.46 2.59 -14.33
CA ILE A 154 -1.84 2.13 -14.04
C ILE A 154 -2.07 2.10 -12.53
N GLU A 155 -1.20 1.43 -11.78
CA GLU A 155 -1.32 1.25 -10.33
C GLU A 155 -1.34 2.58 -9.58
N LYS A 156 -0.45 3.51 -9.97
CA LYS A 156 -0.42 4.88 -9.43
C LYS A 156 -1.69 5.67 -9.73
N ARG A 157 -2.28 5.50 -10.92
CA ARG A 157 -3.48 6.23 -11.34
C ARG A 157 -4.76 5.66 -10.72
N LEU A 158 -4.83 4.35 -10.52
CA LEU A 158 -6.04 3.66 -10.03
C LEU A 158 -6.00 3.32 -8.54
N GLY A 159 -4.86 3.51 -7.87
CA GLY A 159 -4.72 3.37 -6.43
C GLY A 159 -4.87 1.92 -5.96
N GLY A 160 -4.03 1.02 -6.49
CA GLY A 160 -4.01 -0.39 -6.14
C GLY A 160 -3.05 -1.20 -7.00
N LYS A 161 -2.88 -2.47 -6.67
CA LYS A 161 -2.03 -3.39 -7.43
C LYS A 161 -2.82 -4.01 -8.58
N LEU A 162 -2.25 -4.06 -9.78
CA LEU A 162 -2.92 -4.69 -10.91
C LEU A 162 -2.70 -6.20 -10.88
N ASN A 163 -3.78 -6.97 -10.88
CA ASN A 163 -3.73 -8.41 -11.09
C ASN A 163 -3.78 -8.72 -12.59
N LEU A 164 -2.71 -9.27 -13.16
CA LEU A 164 -2.62 -9.57 -14.60
C LEU A 164 -3.43 -10.80 -15.02
N GLU A 165 -3.85 -11.65 -14.08
CA GLU A 165 -4.69 -12.83 -14.36
C GLU A 165 -6.18 -12.47 -14.45
N THR A 166 -6.63 -11.49 -13.65
CA THR A 166 -8.03 -11.02 -13.67
C THR A 166 -8.22 -9.70 -14.42
N LEU A 167 -7.14 -8.96 -14.65
CA LEU A 167 -7.14 -7.57 -15.13
C LEU A 167 -7.98 -6.64 -14.24
N GLU A 168 -8.04 -6.92 -12.94
CA GLU A 168 -8.68 -6.07 -11.94
C GLU A 168 -7.62 -5.36 -11.09
N ILE A 169 -7.97 -4.18 -10.58
CA ILE A 169 -7.15 -3.48 -9.59
C ILE A 169 -7.51 -4.01 -8.21
N GLU A 170 -6.60 -4.79 -7.65
CA GLU A 170 -6.57 -5.12 -6.23
C GLU A 170 -6.19 -3.85 -5.47
N LYS A 171 -7.20 -3.03 -5.19
CA LYS A 171 -7.03 -1.92 -4.27
C LYS A 171 -6.59 -2.53 -2.94
N PRO A 172 -5.50 -2.05 -2.31
CA PRO A 172 -5.27 -2.39 -0.91
C PRO A 172 -6.59 -2.12 -0.20
N ALA A 173 -7.04 -3.08 0.62
CA ALA A 173 -8.28 -2.97 1.36
C ALA A 173 -8.40 -1.52 1.82
N LYS A 174 -9.42 -0.80 1.31
CA LYS A 174 -9.66 0.60 1.65
C LYS A 174 -9.44 0.65 3.14
N LEU A 175 -8.43 1.38 3.62
CA LEU A 175 -8.23 1.57 5.05
C LEU A 175 -9.55 2.20 5.51
N THR A 176 -10.48 1.37 5.99
CA THR A 176 -11.69 1.84 6.62
C THR A 176 -11.21 2.31 7.96
N PHE A 177 -10.79 3.56 7.98
CA PHE A 177 -10.29 4.18 9.19
C PHE A 177 -11.42 4.15 10.22
N GLU A 178 -11.28 3.31 11.23
CA GLU A 178 -12.22 3.23 12.34
C GLU A 178 -11.76 4.17 13.45
N VAL A 179 -12.62 5.14 13.80
CA VAL A 179 -12.39 6.04 14.93
C VAL A 179 -12.27 5.21 16.20
N GLY A 180 -11.24 5.50 16.99
CA GLY A 180 -10.89 4.79 18.21
C GLY A 180 -9.77 3.76 18.05
N LYS A 181 -9.41 3.37 16.81
CA LYS A 181 -8.26 2.50 16.54
C LYS A 181 -6.92 3.24 16.52
N LEU A 182 -5.84 2.49 16.69
CA LEU A 182 -4.45 2.97 16.60
C LEU A 182 -3.91 2.77 15.19
N TYR A 183 -3.22 3.79 14.67
CA TYR A 183 -2.53 3.76 13.39
C TYR A 183 -1.07 4.17 13.57
N VAL A 184 -0.22 3.66 12.68
CA VAL A 184 1.19 4.00 12.61
C VAL A 184 1.41 4.84 11.36
N PHE A 185 2.10 5.96 11.52
CA PHE A 185 2.54 6.83 10.44
C PHE A 185 3.91 7.42 10.78
N LYS A 186 4.52 8.09 9.79
CA LYS A 186 5.79 8.74 9.97
C LYS A 186 5.69 10.23 9.71
N GLU A 187 6.46 11.00 10.45
CA GLU A 187 6.54 12.45 10.34
C GLU A 187 8.00 12.89 10.28
N GLU A 188 8.33 13.85 9.41
CA GLU A 188 9.65 14.48 9.41
C GLU A 188 9.61 15.73 10.31
N ASP A 189 10.49 15.78 11.31
CA ASP A 189 10.70 16.94 12.17
C ASP A 189 12.11 17.53 11.99
N GLU A 190 12.49 18.48 12.86
CA GLU A 190 13.82 19.12 12.81
C GLU A 190 14.97 18.16 13.12
N ASP A 191 14.70 17.02 13.78
CA ASP A 191 15.68 16.06 14.28
C ASP A 191 15.73 14.76 13.46
N GLY A 192 14.73 14.47 12.62
CA GLY A 192 14.72 13.35 11.68
C GLY A 192 13.33 12.85 11.30
N GLU A 193 13.26 11.61 10.83
CA GLU A 193 12.00 10.90 10.56
C GLU A 193 11.56 10.18 11.84
N LEU A 194 10.39 10.53 12.38
CA LEU A 194 9.78 9.93 13.56
C LEU A 194 8.70 8.92 13.17
N THR A 195 8.63 7.81 13.90
CA THR A 195 7.54 6.83 13.81
C THR A 195 6.56 7.06 14.95
N ILE A 196 5.30 7.35 14.59
CA ILE A 196 4.26 7.74 15.55
C ILE A 196 3.16 6.70 15.56
N ILE A 197 2.76 6.28 16.76
CA ILE A 197 1.53 5.51 16.99
C ILE A 197 0.45 6.47 17.51
N GLY A 198 -0.58 6.72 16.71
CA GLY A 198 -1.65 7.66 17.02
C GLY A 198 -3.02 7.01 17.15
N LYS A 199 -3.82 7.45 18.12
CA LYS A 199 -5.22 7.10 18.23
C LYS A 199 -6.09 8.01 17.36
N LEU A 200 -6.78 7.42 16.40
CA LEU A 200 -7.69 8.17 15.52
C LEU A 200 -8.93 8.61 16.31
N ILE A 201 -9.23 9.90 16.30
CA ILE A 201 -10.37 10.49 17.01
C ILE A 201 -11.44 11.09 16.10
N ASP A 202 -11.06 11.51 14.88
CA ASP A 202 -11.99 11.98 13.87
C ASP A 202 -11.46 11.66 12.45
N LYS A 203 -12.35 11.64 11.48
CA LYS A 203 -11.99 11.44 10.07
C LYS A 203 -12.87 12.25 9.14
N ASN A 204 -12.21 12.96 8.22
CA ASN A 204 -12.84 13.61 7.10
C ASN A 204 -12.23 13.06 5.80
N GLU A 205 -12.66 11.85 5.41
CA GLU A 205 -12.18 11.17 4.20
C GLU A 205 -12.44 12.00 2.92
N SER A 206 -13.48 12.84 2.90
CA SER A 206 -13.77 13.74 1.77
C SER A 206 -12.78 14.89 1.62
N GLU A 207 -12.17 15.32 2.73
CA GLU A 207 -11.14 16.37 2.76
C GLU A 207 -9.73 15.78 2.99
N ASP A 208 -9.56 14.48 2.74
CA ASP A 208 -8.27 13.78 2.81
C ASP A 208 -7.57 13.88 4.18
N THR A 209 -8.32 14.06 5.26
CA THR A 209 -7.77 14.38 6.60
C THR A 209 -8.22 13.38 7.67
N LEU A 210 -7.27 12.94 8.50
CA LEU A 210 -7.48 12.14 9.71
C LEU A 210 -6.98 12.90 10.93
N THR A 211 -7.77 12.95 11.99
CA THR A 211 -7.39 13.65 13.22
C THR A 211 -7.01 12.64 14.29
N PHE A 212 -5.78 12.74 14.77
CA PHE A 212 -5.22 11.92 15.83
C PHE A 212 -5.23 12.68 17.16
N GLY A 213 -5.62 11.97 18.23
CA GLY A 213 -5.60 12.49 19.60
C GLY A 213 -4.29 12.15 20.28
N TYR A 214 -4.35 11.20 21.22
CA TYR A 214 -3.16 10.68 21.90
C TYR A 214 -2.19 10.03 20.93
N GLN A 215 -0.92 10.39 21.05
CA GLN A 215 0.16 9.97 20.17
C GLN A 215 1.37 9.55 20.99
N TYR A 216 2.08 8.55 20.49
CA TYR A 216 3.33 8.06 21.06
C TYR A 216 4.41 8.04 19.98
N GLU A 217 5.47 8.81 20.21
CA GLU A 217 6.68 8.83 19.39
C GLU A 217 7.59 7.69 19.86
N ILE A 218 7.87 6.73 18.98
CA ILE A 218 8.62 5.52 19.35
C ILE A 218 10.08 5.85 19.63
N GLU A 219 10.72 6.65 18.78
CA GLU A 219 12.14 6.98 18.84
C GLU A 219 12.49 7.81 20.07
N ASN A 220 11.59 8.72 20.45
CA ASN A 220 11.75 9.62 21.59
C ASN A 220 11.17 9.04 22.89
N GLU A 221 10.51 7.88 22.82
CA GLU A 221 9.73 7.26 23.91
C GLU A 221 8.79 8.26 24.61
N LYS A 222 8.20 9.18 23.83
CA LYS A 222 7.47 10.35 24.34
C LYS A 222 5.99 10.29 23.98
N PHE A 223 5.15 10.65 24.94
CA PHE A 223 3.70 10.70 24.77
C PHE A 223 3.23 12.16 24.57
N VAL A 224 2.59 12.45 23.43
CA VAL A 224 2.10 13.78 23.05
C VAL A 224 0.60 13.87 23.31
N THR A 225 0.16 14.92 24.02
CA THR A 225 -1.22 14.98 24.60
C THR A 225 -1.89 16.34 24.56
N ASP A 226 -1.15 17.39 24.25
CA ASP A 226 -1.60 18.78 24.27
C ASP A 226 -2.19 19.24 22.93
N GLN A 227 -2.04 18.44 21.86
CA GLN A 227 -2.45 18.82 20.52
C GLN A 227 -3.06 17.63 19.77
N THR A 228 -4.16 17.90 19.08
CA THR A 228 -4.68 17.00 18.05
C THR A 228 -3.89 17.23 16.76
N PHE A 229 -3.51 16.15 16.10
CA PHE A 229 -2.72 16.22 14.87
C PHE A 229 -3.55 15.80 13.66
N ASP A 230 -3.59 16.65 12.64
CA ASP A 230 -4.29 16.39 11.39
C ASP A 230 -3.33 15.83 10.35
N LEU A 231 -3.51 14.55 10.00
CA LEU A 231 -2.72 13.83 9.02
C LEU A 231 -3.44 13.84 7.68
N ARG A 232 -2.74 14.23 6.60
CA ARG A 232 -3.23 14.04 5.23
C ARG A 232 -2.97 12.64 4.72
N ILE A 233 -4.02 11.94 4.29
CA ILE A 233 -3.94 10.54 3.85
C ILE A 233 -3.11 10.45 2.56
N SER A 234 -3.32 11.35 1.61
CA SER A 234 -2.61 11.31 0.32
C SER A 234 -1.09 11.51 0.40
N VAL A 235 -0.61 12.18 1.45
CA VAL A 235 0.81 12.50 1.65
C VAL A 235 1.53 11.35 2.36
N ASN A 236 0.81 10.58 3.18
CA ASN A 236 1.39 9.58 4.06
C ASN A 236 1.33 8.17 3.46
N LYS A 237 2.43 7.77 2.80
CA LYS A 237 2.53 6.47 2.10
C LYS A 237 2.69 5.27 3.04
N GLU A 238 3.10 5.51 4.29
CA GLU A 238 3.36 4.46 5.29
C GLU A 238 2.26 4.35 6.35
N LEU A 239 1.14 5.08 6.18
CA LEU A 239 0.00 5.02 7.07
C LEU A 239 -0.64 3.62 7.05
N ARG A 240 -0.72 2.97 8.21
CA ARG A 240 -1.35 1.65 8.38
C ARG A 240 -1.96 1.48 9.76
N GLU A 241 -2.86 0.51 9.93
CA GLU A 241 -3.35 0.10 11.25
C GLU A 241 -2.17 -0.47 12.08
N ALA A 242 -2.16 -0.15 13.38
CA ALA A 242 -1.15 -0.66 14.29
C ALA A 242 -1.29 -2.17 14.46
N THR A 243 -0.15 -2.87 14.49
CA THR A 243 -0.12 -4.31 14.81
C THR A 243 -0.49 -4.55 16.27
N GLU A 244 -0.79 -5.79 16.64
CA GLU A 244 -1.09 -6.16 18.03
C GLU A 244 0.07 -5.80 18.97
N GLY A 245 1.32 -6.00 18.53
CA GLY A 245 2.52 -5.61 19.29
C GLY A 245 2.64 -4.11 19.51
N GLU A 246 2.36 -3.30 18.48
CA GLU A 246 2.39 -1.83 18.58
C GLU A 246 1.26 -1.27 19.44
N CYS A 247 0.07 -1.90 19.39
CA CYS A 247 -1.02 -1.60 20.31
C CYS A 247 -0.61 -1.84 21.76
N CYS A 248 0.09 -2.95 22.05
CA CYS A 248 0.64 -3.22 23.38
C CYS A 248 1.66 -2.16 23.79
N THR A 249 2.61 -1.80 22.93
CA THR A 249 3.60 -0.75 23.21
C THR A 249 2.93 0.59 23.55
N PHE A 250 1.95 1.00 22.75
CA PHE A 250 1.20 2.23 23.00
C PHE A 250 0.46 2.19 24.34
N GLN A 251 -0.16 1.04 24.67
CA GLN A 251 -0.88 0.89 25.94
C GLN A 251 0.07 0.90 27.14
N GLU A 252 1.23 0.25 27.05
CA GLU A 252 2.25 0.27 28.10
C GLU A 252 2.79 1.70 28.33
N ALA A 253 3.08 2.42 27.23
CA ALA A 253 3.50 3.81 27.29
C ALA A 253 2.40 4.72 27.86
N TYR A 254 1.13 4.50 27.47
CA TYR A 254 -0.02 5.21 28.01
C TYR A 254 -0.19 4.95 29.50
N ASP A 255 -0.09 3.69 29.96
CA ASP A 255 -0.20 3.33 31.38
C ASP A 255 0.94 3.94 32.21
N LEU A 256 2.16 3.99 31.66
CA LEU A 256 3.31 4.64 32.28
C LEU A 256 3.11 6.17 32.37
N TRP A 257 2.60 6.78 31.31
CA TRP A 257 2.22 8.19 31.29
C TRP A 257 1.05 8.50 32.22
N GLU A 258 0.04 7.63 32.32
CA GLU A 258 -1.09 7.79 33.22
C GLU A 258 -0.64 7.65 34.68
N LYS A 259 0.31 6.74 34.95
CA LYS A 259 0.98 6.62 36.25
C LYS A 259 1.86 7.83 36.56
N SER A 260 2.51 8.44 35.57
CA SER A 260 3.29 9.68 35.77
C SER A 260 2.40 10.91 35.93
N LYS A 261 1.20 10.90 35.34
CA LYS A 261 0.06 11.80 35.63
C LYS A 261 -0.59 11.52 36.98
N GLY A 262 -0.22 10.42 37.64
CA GLY A 262 -0.70 10.05 38.94
C GLY A 262 -0.48 11.18 39.93
N HIS A 263 -1.52 11.98 40.13
CA HIS A 263 -1.63 12.79 41.34
C HIS A 263 -1.33 11.85 42.49
N PRO A 264 -0.37 12.19 43.37
CA PRO A 264 0.00 11.28 44.42
C PRO A 264 -1.28 10.95 45.21
N ASN A 265 -1.63 9.67 45.29
CA ASN A 265 -2.82 9.23 46.02
C ASN A 265 -2.52 9.29 47.52
N PHE A 266 -2.53 10.52 48.05
CA PHE A 266 -2.24 10.79 49.45
C PHE A 266 -3.35 10.24 50.34
N LYS A 267 -2.94 9.55 51.40
CA LYS A 267 -3.81 9.21 52.51
C LYS A 267 -3.85 10.37 53.51
N PRO A 268 -4.94 10.53 54.27
CA PRO A 268 -4.98 11.48 55.38
C PRO A 268 -3.76 11.29 56.28
N PHE A 269 -3.09 12.39 56.60
CA PHE A 269 -1.83 12.50 57.36
C PHE A 269 -0.54 12.09 56.65
N ASP A 270 -0.56 11.85 55.34
CA ASP A 270 0.70 11.74 54.58
C ASP A 270 1.51 13.04 54.66
N LYS A 271 2.84 12.91 54.71
CA LYS A 271 3.76 14.05 54.72
C LYS A 271 3.89 14.58 53.29
N VAL A 272 3.53 15.85 53.11
CA VAL A 272 3.50 16.49 51.80
C VAL A 272 4.16 17.85 51.82
N LEU A 273 4.50 18.35 50.64
CA LEU A 273 4.78 19.75 50.39
C LEU A 273 3.60 20.34 49.61
N ALA A 274 3.13 21.51 50.04
CA ALA A 274 2.02 22.21 49.40
C ALA A 274 2.36 23.68 49.12
N ARG A 275 1.82 24.23 48.02
CA ARG A 275 1.99 25.64 47.63
C ARG A 275 0.75 26.21 46.93
N VAL A 276 0.62 27.53 46.96
CA VAL A 276 -0.57 28.25 46.46
C VAL A 276 -0.47 28.55 44.96
N GLY A 277 0.70 28.37 44.34
CA GLY A 277 0.90 28.51 42.90
C GLY A 277 2.38 28.58 42.52
N CYS A 278 2.65 28.74 41.23
CA CYS A 278 3.99 28.97 40.67
C CYS A 278 4.65 30.21 41.31
N GLY A 279 5.96 30.15 41.58
CA GLY A 279 6.71 31.22 42.27
C GLY A 279 6.42 31.39 43.77
N PHE A 280 5.54 30.57 44.37
CA PHE A 280 5.32 30.55 45.82
C PHE A 280 6.13 29.44 46.49
N LYS A 281 6.51 29.70 47.75
CA LYS A 281 7.26 28.75 48.56
C LYS A 281 6.49 27.46 48.84
N TRP A 282 7.19 26.34 48.82
CA TRP A 282 6.70 25.05 49.30
C TRP A 282 6.64 25.00 50.83
N PHE A 283 5.51 24.56 51.38
CA PHE A 283 5.33 24.39 52.82
C PHE A 283 5.17 22.92 53.18
N PRO A 284 5.95 22.41 54.14
CA PRO A 284 5.70 21.10 54.74
C PRO A 284 4.33 21.09 55.44
N ALA A 285 3.54 20.06 55.15
CA ALA A 285 2.19 19.90 55.64
C ALA A 285 1.82 18.43 55.82
N PHE A 286 0.71 18.18 56.52
CA PHE A 286 0.02 16.89 56.51
C PHE A 286 -1.18 16.96 55.56
N PHE A 287 -1.31 15.98 54.69
CA PHE A 287 -2.45 15.89 53.79
C PHE A 287 -3.76 15.65 54.56
N ILE A 288 -4.83 16.35 54.21
CA ILE A 288 -6.16 16.11 54.79
C ILE A 288 -7.05 15.42 53.77
N ARG A 289 -7.25 16.06 52.61
CA ARG A 289 -8.07 15.52 51.51
C ARG A 289 -7.81 16.23 50.18
N ASP A 290 -8.13 15.53 49.11
CA ASP A 290 -8.31 16.08 47.77
C ASP A 290 -9.76 16.58 47.63
N ARG A 291 -9.95 17.84 47.22
CA ARG A 291 -11.27 18.43 46.99
C ARG A 291 -11.79 18.16 45.58
N GLY A 292 -10.94 17.68 44.67
CA GLY A 292 -11.24 17.43 43.27
C GLY A 292 -10.79 18.57 42.34
N GLU A 293 -10.65 18.24 41.06
CA GLU A 293 -10.11 19.10 40.00
C GLU A 293 -10.93 20.37 39.72
N SER A 294 -12.18 20.43 40.18
CA SER A 294 -13.05 21.60 40.00
C SER A 294 -12.73 22.77 40.95
N PHE A 295 -11.77 22.61 41.88
CA PHE A 295 -11.35 23.65 42.81
C PHE A 295 -9.97 24.19 42.45
N THR A 296 -9.87 25.51 42.29
CA THR A 296 -8.58 26.20 42.06
C THR A 296 -7.55 25.85 43.14
N ASN A 297 -7.96 25.77 44.41
CA ASN A 297 -7.11 25.22 45.48
C ASN A 297 -7.59 23.81 45.82
N ARG A 298 -7.15 22.84 45.03
CA ARG A 298 -7.58 21.44 45.05
C ARG A 298 -7.25 20.73 46.37
N TYR A 299 -6.11 21.01 46.98
CA TYR A 299 -5.61 20.21 48.09
C TYR A 299 -5.85 20.89 49.42
N ASN A 300 -6.57 20.23 50.33
CA ASN A 300 -6.69 20.69 51.72
C ASN A 300 -5.61 20.00 52.56
N VAL A 301 -4.76 20.79 53.20
CA VAL A 301 -3.64 20.30 54.01
C VAL A 301 -3.56 21.05 55.34
N LEU A 302 -2.81 20.51 56.29
CA LEU A 302 -2.45 21.14 57.56
C LEU A 302 -0.98 21.59 57.51
N PRO A 303 -0.67 22.85 57.15
CA PRO A 303 0.69 23.34 57.11
C PRO A 303 1.28 23.41 58.52
N LEU A 304 2.52 22.94 58.66
CA LEU A 304 3.19 22.93 59.97
C LEU A 304 3.43 24.34 60.52
N HIS A 305 3.58 25.34 59.65
CA HIS A 305 3.89 26.71 60.05
C HIS A 305 2.68 27.49 60.59
N THR A 306 1.46 27.16 60.17
CA THR A 306 0.22 27.84 60.64
C THR A 306 -0.53 27.04 61.69
N GLY A 307 -0.42 25.71 61.68
CA GLY A 307 -1.20 24.82 62.53
C GLY A 307 -2.72 24.87 62.25
N LYS A 308 -3.14 25.43 61.11
CA LYS A 308 -4.55 25.54 60.70
C LYS A 308 -4.74 24.95 59.30
N PRO A 309 -5.79 24.15 59.06
CA PRO A 309 -6.11 23.66 57.72
C PRO A 309 -6.26 24.81 56.72
N ALA A 310 -5.68 24.64 55.54
CA ALA A 310 -5.79 25.60 54.44
C ALA A 310 -5.77 24.87 53.09
N ASP A 311 -6.30 25.54 52.07
CA ASP A 311 -6.38 25.01 50.72
C ASP A 311 -5.19 25.51 49.87
N PHE A 312 -4.60 24.62 49.08
CA PHE A 312 -3.42 24.86 48.25
C PHE A 312 -3.65 24.36 46.81
N PHE A 313 -2.91 24.95 45.88
CA PHE A 313 -3.00 24.67 44.45
C PHE A 313 -2.25 23.38 44.09
N SER A 314 -0.99 23.24 44.53
CA SER A 314 -0.17 22.05 44.26
C SER A 314 0.15 21.27 45.54
N CYS A 315 0.28 19.95 45.43
CA CYS A 315 0.67 19.06 46.52
C CYS A 315 1.54 17.90 45.99
N ILE A 316 2.71 17.69 46.60
CA ILE A 316 3.67 16.62 46.25
C ILE A 316 4.14 15.86 47.51
N PRO A 317 4.61 14.60 47.40
CA PRO A 317 5.16 13.88 48.54
C PRO A 317 6.37 14.61 49.11
N PHE A 318 6.47 14.66 50.44
CA PHE A 318 7.62 15.26 51.12
C PHE A 318 8.89 14.41 50.96
N GLU A 319 8.73 13.08 51.00
CA GLU A 319 9.82 12.13 50.82
C GLU A 319 10.35 12.17 49.37
N GLY A 320 11.66 12.36 49.21
CA GLY A 320 12.31 12.55 47.92
C GLY A 320 12.32 13.99 47.40
N HIS A 321 11.68 14.93 48.11
CA HIS A 321 11.60 16.35 47.75
C HIS A 321 11.97 17.29 48.91
N GLU A 322 12.72 16.79 49.90
CA GLU A 322 13.01 17.49 51.15
C GLU A 322 13.74 18.82 50.92
N ASN A 323 14.57 18.88 49.88
CA ASN A 323 15.31 20.06 49.44
C ASN A 323 14.42 21.21 48.95
N PHE A 324 13.15 20.94 48.61
CA PHE A 324 12.22 21.98 48.16
C PHE A 324 11.56 22.73 49.31
N ALA A 325 11.58 22.19 50.53
CA ALA A 325 10.94 22.81 51.68
C ALA A 325 11.39 24.26 51.89
N PHE A 326 10.42 25.18 51.95
CA PHE A 326 10.62 26.63 52.10
C PHE A 326 11.30 27.36 50.93
N THR A 327 11.48 26.68 49.80
CA THR A 327 11.98 27.25 48.54
C THR A 327 10.83 27.50 47.57
N ASP A 328 11.05 28.38 46.59
CA ASP A 328 10.19 28.64 45.44
C ASP A 328 10.59 27.81 44.20
N TYR A 329 11.30 26.69 44.40
CA TYR A 329 11.80 25.86 43.31
C TYR A 329 10.65 25.35 42.42
N ASP A 330 10.78 25.64 41.12
CA ASP A 330 9.89 25.22 40.04
C ASP A 330 10.62 24.22 39.14
N PHE A 331 10.02 23.05 38.92
CA PHE A 331 10.49 22.07 37.94
C PHE A 331 9.34 21.73 36.98
N VAL A 332 9.71 21.33 35.76
CA VAL A 332 8.84 21.37 34.57
C VAL A 332 7.73 20.29 34.58
N ASP A 333 7.82 19.30 35.46
CA ASP A 333 6.95 18.11 35.47
C ASP A 333 6.01 18.02 36.68
N LEU A 334 5.47 19.15 37.15
CA LEU A 334 4.35 19.10 38.09
C LEU A 334 3.04 19.05 37.31
N PRO A 335 2.09 18.17 37.68
CA PRO A 335 0.75 18.23 37.12
C PRO A 335 0.11 19.54 37.62
N PHE A 336 0.18 20.57 36.77
CA PHE A 336 -0.50 21.83 36.98
C PHE A 336 -2.00 21.66 36.79
#